data_AF-A0A1P8XKX4-F1
#
_entry.id   AF-A0A1P8XKX4-F1
#
_cell.length_a   1.000
_cell.length_b   1.000
_cell.length_c   1.000
_cell.angle_alpha   90.00
_cell.angle_beta   90.00
_cell.angle_gamma   90.00
#
_symmetry.space_group_name_H-M   'P 1'
#
loop_
_entity.id
_entity.type
_entity.pdbx_description
1 polymer ?
#
loop_
_entity_poly.entity_id
_entity_poly.type
_entity_poly.pdbx_seq_one_letter_code
_entity_poly.pdbx_strand_id
1 'polypeptide(L)' 'MTARGEIPSSERERLHAAAGGVDAAAGELRAAVQSAWRAGGSVRAIAAELGKSTRTIQNWLEEARQEAPSR' A
#
# COMPACT_ATOMS: atom_id res chain seq x y z
N MET A 1 25.12 -21.75 -15.22
CA MET A 1 24.83 -20.58 -16.09
C MET A 1 23.37 -20.69 -16.48
N THR A 2 22.52 -19.75 -16.07
CA THR A 2 21.12 -19.73 -16.49
C THR A 2 20.99 -19.16 -17.90
N ALA A 3 20.05 -19.69 -18.68
CA ALA A 3 19.78 -19.23 -20.03
C ALA A 3 19.22 -17.79 -20.01
N ARG A 4 19.52 -17.00 -21.05
CA ARG A 4 18.99 -15.65 -21.19
C ARG A 4 17.47 -15.72 -21.29
N GLY A 5 16.75 -15.14 -20.32
CA GLY A 5 15.29 -15.19 -20.23
C GLY A 5 14.75 -16.00 -19.04
N GLU A 6 15.59 -16.77 -18.35
CA GLU A 6 15.21 -17.49 -17.14
C GLU A 6 15.68 -16.75 -15.90
N ILE A 7 14.73 -16.42 -15.01
CA ILE A 7 15.05 -15.94 -13.65
C ILE A 7 15.46 -17.17 -12.82
N PRO A 8 16.71 -17.26 -12.34
CA PRO A 8 17.13 -18.31 -11.42
C PRO A 8 16.20 -18.37 -10.22
N SER A 9 15.96 -19.57 -9.67
CA SER A 9 15.06 -19.76 -8.52
C SER A 9 15.42 -18.86 -7.35
N SER A 10 16.71 -18.72 -7.03
CA SER A 10 17.19 -17.85 -5.95
C SER A 10 16.88 -16.37 -6.17
N GLU A 11 16.97 -15.87 -7.41
CA GLU A 11 16.63 -14.47 -7.72
C GLU A 11 15.11 -14.27 -7.77
N ARG A 12 14.36 -15.29 -8.20
CA ARG A 12 12.89 -15.28 -8.15
C ARG A 12 12.39 -15.17 -6.71
N GLU A 13 12.96 -15.97 -5.81
CA GLU A 13 12.64 -15.93 -4.37
C GLU A 13 12.94 -14.55 -3.78
N ARG A 14 14.11 -13.97 -4.10
CA ARG A 14 14.45 -12.60 -3.68
C ARG A 14 13.47 -11.56 -4.20
N LEU A 15 13.06 -11.65 -5.48
CA LEU A 15 12.08 -10.74 -6.07
C LEU A 15 10.71 -10.85 -5.37
N HIS A 16 10.22 -12.07 -5.11
CA HIS A 16 8.97 -12.24 -4.38
C HIS A 16 9.03 -11.75 -2.95
N ALA A 17 10.15 -11.99 -2.24
CA ALA A 17 10.33 -11.46 -0.89
C ALA A 17 10.35 -9.92 -0.88
N ALA A 18 11.06 -9.30 -1.83
CA ALA A 18 11.08 -7.84 -1.97
C ALA A 18 9.69 -7.28 -2.32
N ALA A 19 8.95 -7.92 -3.24
CA ALA A 19 7.59 -7.54 -3.58
C ALA A 19 6.64 -7.63 -2.37
N GLY A 20 6.73 -8.73 -1.61
CA GLY A 20 5.94 -8.90 -0.38
C GLY A 20 6.25 -7.83 0.66
N GLY A 21 7.52 -7.39 0.77
CA GLY A 21 7.90 -6.27 1.63
C GLY A 21 7.27 -4.94 1.21
N VAL A 22 7.17 -4.68 -0.10
CA VAL A 22 6.51 -3.49 -0.64
C VAL A 22 5.01 -3.53 -0.35
N ASP A 23 4.36 -4.68 -0.55
CA ASP A 23 2.93 -4.83 -0.28
C ASP A 23 2.60 -4.66 1.21
N ALA A 24 3.44 -5.21 2.10
CA ALA A 24 3.30 -5.03 3.55
C ALA A 24 3.43 -3.55 3.95
N ALA A 25 4.48 -2.87 3.47
CA ALA A 25 4.70 -1.45 3.74
C ALA A 25 3.57 -0.57 3.18
N ALA A 26 3.02 -0.93 2.01
CA ALA A 26 1.86 -0.26 1.43
C ALA A 26 0.60 -0.45 2.30
N GLY A 27 0.40 -1.65 2.84
CA GLY A 27 -0.69 -1.95 3.78
C GLY A 27 -0.59 -1.13 5.08
N GLU A 28 0.60 -1.09 5.68
CA GLU A 28 0.88 -0.28 6.88
C GLU A 28 0.61 1.21 6.63
N LEU A 29 1.04 1.74 5.48
CA LEU A 29 0.78 3.14 5.10
C LEU A 29 -0.72 3.43 4.98
N ARG A 30 -1.49 2.54 4.34
CA ARG A 30 -2.96 2.69 4.23
C ARG A 30 -3.63 2.64 5.60
N ALA A 31 -3.18 1.75 6.50
CA ALA A 31 -3.69 1.68 7.87
C ALA A 31 -3.39 2.97 8.65
N ALA A 32 -2.19 3.53 8.51
CA ALA A 32 -1.82 4.81 9.12
C ALA A 32 -2.68 5.97 8.59
N VAL A 33 -2.96 6.02 7.28
CA VAL A 33 -3.87 7.00 6.67
C VAL A 33 -5.28 6.90 7.26
N GLN A 34 -5.83 5.69 7.37
CA GLN A 34 -7.14 5.48 7.98
C GLN A 34 -7.17 5.88 9.45
N SER A 35 -6.09 5.62 10.20
CA SER A 35 -5.95 6.04 11.59
C SER A 35 -5.94 7.56 11.72
N ALA A 36 -5.15 8.26 10.89
CA ALA A 36 -5.10 9.72 10.87
C ALA A 36 -6.45 10.35 10.51
N TRP A 37 -7.16 9.77 9.54
CA TRP A 37 -8.51 10.21 9.18
C TRP A 37 -9.51 10.02 10.32
N ARG A 38 -9.51 8.85 10.98
CA ARG A 38 -10.35 8.57 12.15
C ARG A 38 -10.05 9.47 13.35
N ALA A 39 -8.83 9.95 13.48
CA ALA A 39 -8.43 10.94 14.49
C ALA A 39 -8.90 12.38 14.16
N GLY A 40 -9.62 12.58 13.06
CA GLY A 40 -10.14 13.89 12.62
C GLY A 40 -9.27 14.59 11.58
N GLY A 41 -8.22 13.93 11.07
CA GLY A 41 -7.40 14.46 9.99
C GLY A 41 -8.18 14.62 8.70
N SER A 42 -8.11 15.80 8.08
CA SER A 42 -8.74 16.03 6.77
C SER A 42 -7.95 15.33 5.66
N VAL A 43 -8.65 14.87 4.61
CA VAL A 43 -8.04 14.29 3.40
C VAL A 43 -6.95 15.20 2.83
N ARG A 44 -7.18 16.51 2.83
CA ARG A 44 -6.22 17.50 2.32
C ARG A 44 -4.96 17.58 3.18
N ALA A 45 -5.09 17.57 4.51
CA ALA A 45 -3.95 17.58 5.42
C ALA A 45 -3.10 16.31 5.27
N ILE A 46 -3.74 15.14 5.23
CA ILE A 46 -3.06 13.86 5.05
C ILE A 46 -2.36 13.79 3.69
N ALA A 47 -3.03 14.25 2.62
CA ALA A 47 -2.45 14.30 1.28
C ALA A 47 -1.21 15.20 1.21
N ALA A 48 -1.26 16.38 1.86
CA ALA A 48 -0.13 17.30 1.94
C ALA A 48 1.06 16.69 2.71
N GLU A 49 0.79 16.06 3.86
CA GLU A 49 1.82 15.40 4.68
C GLU A 49 2.54 14.28 3.92
N LEU A 50 1.80 13.47 3.15
CA LEU A 50 2.34 12.34 2.41
C LEU A 50 2.87 12.70 1.00
N GLY A 51 2.73 13.95 0.57
CA GLY A 51 3.04 14.36 -0.80
C GLY A 51 2.21 13.60 -1.86
N LYS A 52 0.96 13.26 -1.54
CA LYS A 52 0.04 12.54 -2.43
C LYS A 52 -1.11 13.43 -2.87
N SER A 53 -1.81 13.01 -3.92
CA SER A 53 -3.05 13.66 -4.32
C SER A 53 -4.17 13.34 -3.33
N THR A 54 -5.11 14.27 -3.16
CA THR A 54 -6.32 14.03 -2.35
C THR A 54 -7.13 12.85 -2.90
N ARG A 55 -7.15 12.66 -4.23
CA ARG A 55 -7.80 11.53 -4.90
C ARG A 55 -7.22 10.19 -4.48
N THR A 56 -5.90 10.10 -4.32
CA THR A 56 -5.22 8.89 -3.84
C THR A 56 -5.67 8.53 -2.42
N ILE A 57 -5.71 9.51 -1.52
CA ILE A 57 -6.15 9.31 -0.15
C ILE A 57 -7.63 8.90 -0.11
N GLN A 58 -8.49 9.53 -0.92
CA GLN A 58 -9.90 9.17 -1.03
C GLN A 58 -10.09 7.72 -1.49
N ASN A 59 -9.39 7.30 -2.54
CA ASN A 59 -9.43 5.91 -3.00
C ASN A 59 -9.08 4.92 -1.89
N TRP A 60 -8.02 5.17 -1.13
CA TRP A 60 -7.62 4.28 -0.04
C TRP A 60 -8.66 4.21 1.08
N LEU A 61 -9.35 5.32 1.39
CA LEU A 61 -10.43 5.34 2.37
C LEU A 61 -11.70 4.63 1.84
N GLU A 62 -11.98 4.75 0.54
CA GLU A 62 -13.10 4.05 -0.12
C GLU A 62 -12.87 2.54 -0.18
N GLU A 63 -11.66 2.11 -0.56
CA GLU A 63 -11.24 0.70 -0.56
C GLU A 63 -11.38 0.10 0.83
N ALA A 64 -10.88 0.78 1.87
CA ALA A 64 -11.00 0.33 3.25
C ALA A 64 -12.46 0.19 3.73
N ARG A 65 -13.36 1.05 3.23
CA ARG A 65 -14.79 0.96 3.53
C ARG A 65 -15.45 -0.24 2.84
N GLN A 66 -14.96 -0.64 1.66
CA GLN A 66 -15.46 -1.80 0.91
C GLN A 66 -14.91 -3.11 1.46
N GLU A 67 -13.69 -3.10 2.01
CA GLU A 67 -13.06 -4.27 2.64
C GLU A 67 -13.67 -4.64 4.01
N ALA A 68 -14.43 -3.74 4.64
CA ALA A 68 -15.17 -4.05 5.85
C ALA A 68 -16.37 -4.98 5.50
N PRO A 69 -16.37 -6.26 5.90
CA PRO A 69 -17.49 -7.13 5.64
C PRO A 69 -18.70 -6.61 6.41
N SER A 70 -19.84 -6.48 5.72
CA SER A 70 -21.16 -6.42 6.34
C SER A 70 -21.26 -7.60 7.32
N ARG A 71 -21.15 -7.32 8.62
CA ARG A 71 -21.29 -8.28 9.70
C ARG A 71 -22.61 -8.07 10.40
#